data_AF-U3U2J6-F1
#
_entry.id   AF-U3U2J6-F1
#
_cell.length_a   1.000
_cell.length_b   1.000
_cell.length_c   1.000
_cell.angle_alpha   90.00
_cell.angle_beta   90.00
_cell.angle_gamma   90.00
#
_symmetry.space_group_name_H-M   'P 1'
#
loop_
_entity.id
_entity.type
_entity.pdbx_description
1 polymer ?
#
loop_
_entity_poly.entity_id
_entity_poly.type
_entity_poly.pdbx_seq_one_letter_code
_entity_poly.pdbx_strand_id
1 'polypeptide(L)'
;MIFDQQVRGVTDAQSSWLKAGEQLSTGRRVTNPSDDPIAALRAVVLSQTQARDSQFALARSFANQGLSLEESTLSDVTTAIQSAQSTLISAGNGSLNDDDRASYATQLEGVRSQLLNLANSKDGNGRYLFAGYESDKPPFTEDASGKIIYSGGSDAITQKVDSERTMTVGHTGNSIFDQLTSNAKPEPDGSASQTNPVRYAG
;
A
#
# COMPACT_ATOMS: atom_id res chain seq x y z
N MET A 1 33.37 -65.23 -20.90
CA MET A 1 32.85 -65.00 -19.54
C MET A 1 33.64 -63.92 -18.77
N ILE A 2 34.98 -63.90 -18.77
CA ILE A 2 35.79 -62.82 -18.14
C ILE A 2 35.74 -61.47 -18.90
N PHE A 3 35.74 -61.52 -20.24
CA PHE A 3 35.72 -60.30 -21.07
C PHE A 3 34.40 -59.51 -20.91
N ASP A 4 33.25 -60.20 -20.80
CA ASP A 4 31.96 -59.56 -20.50
C ASP A 4 31.90 -58.89 -19.12
N GLN A 5 32.63 -59.42 -18.13
CA GLN A 5 32.75 -58.80 -16.82
C GLN A 5 33.62 -57.54 -16.88
N GLN A 6 34.70 -57.56 -17.66
CA GLN A 6 35.56 -56.39 -17.86
C GLN A 6 34.84 -55.28 -18.65
N VAL A 7 34.06 -55.63 -19.68
CA VAL A 7 33.28 -54.66 -20.47
C VAL A 7 32.21 -53.99 -19.61
N ARG A 8 31.52 -54.72 -18.72
CA ARG A 8 30.58 -54.15 -17.74
C ARG A 8 31.25 -53.17 -16.78
N GLY A 9 32.41 -53.54 -16.23
CA GLY A 9 33.17 -52.64 -15.35
C GLY A 9 33.57 -51.33 -16.03
N VAL A 10 33.93 -51.37 -17.31
CA VAL A 10 34.25 -50.16 -18.10
C VAL A 10 33.00 -49.31 -18.36
N THR A 11 31.85 -49.93 -18.67
CA THR A 11 30.59 -49.20 -18.89
C THR A 11 30.07 -48.57 -17.60
N ASP A 12 30.18 -49.26 -16.47
CA ASP A 12 29.82 -48.74 -15.15
C ASP A 12 30.72 -47.56 -14.74
N ALA A 13 32.03 -47.66 -14.97
CA ALA A 13 32.98 -46.58 -14.71
C ALA A 13 32.68 -45.35 -15.57
N GLN A 14 32.37 -45.52 -16.86
CA GLN A 14 31.99 -44.43 -17.75
C GLN A 14 30.69 -43.75 -17.30
N SER A 15 29.69 -44.53 -16.88
CA SER A 15 28.44 -44.01 -16.31
C SER A 15 28.67 -43.21 -15.03
N SER A 16 29.54 -43.68 -14.13
CA SER A 16 29.87 -42.98 -12.89
C SER A 16 30.59 -41.64 -13.14
N TRP A 17 31.48 -41.59 -14.15
CA TRP A 17 32.16 -40.36 -14.58
C TRP A 17 31.19 -39.34 -15.16
N LEU A 18 30.27 -39.76 -16.01
CA LEU A 18 29.23 -38.87 -16.57
C LEU A 18 28.36 -38.28 -15.46
N LYS A 19 27.95 -39.12 -14.49
CA LYS A 19 27.16 -38.67 -13.34
C LYS A 19 27.91 -37.68 -12.45
N ALA A 20 29.18 -37.93 -12.15
CA ALA A 20 30.01 -36.99 -11.40
C ALA A 20 30.23 -35.67 -12.15
N GLY A 21 30.44 -35.75 -13.48
CA GLY A 21 30.53 -34.56 -14.34
C GLY A 21 29.24 -33.73 -14.35
N GLU A 22 28.07 -34.38 -14.36
CA GLU A 22 26.78 -33.72 -14.28
C GLU A 22 26.52 -33.09 -12.90
N GLN A 23 26.89 -33.77 -11.82
CA GLN A 23 26.82 -33.20 -10.46
C GLN A 23 27.76 -32.00 -10.30
N LEU A 24 28.95 -32.04 -10.89
CA LEU A 24 29.89 -30.91 -10.89
C LEU A 24 29.37 -29.73 -11.71
N SER A 25 28.80 -29.99 -12.89
CA SER A 25 28.25 -28.95 -13.76
C SER A 25 27.00 -28.30 -13.17
N THR A 26 26.11 -29.08 -12.55
CA THR A 26 24.86 -28.59 -11.96
C THR A 26 25.03 -28.10 -10.52
N GLY A 27 26.12 -28.49 -9.84
CA GLY A 27 26.32 -28.28 -8.41
C GLY A 27 25.36 -29.05 -7.51
N ARG A 28 24.56 -29.98 -8.06
CA ARG A 28 23.52 -30.71 -7.33
C ARG A 28 23.95 -32.15 -7.10
N ARG A 29 23.88 -32.60 -5.85
CA ARG A 29 24.15 -34.02 -5.48
C ARG A 29 23.12 -34.99 -6.08
N VAL A 30 21.87 -34.56 -6.22
CA VAL A 30 20.76 -35.38 -6.73
C VAL A 30 20.22 -34.68 -7.96
N THR A 31 20.46 -35.26 -9.13
CA THR A 31 20.04 -34.74 -10.44
C THR A 31 18.78 -35.44 -10.93
N ASN A 32 18.69 -36.77 -10.72
CA ASN A 32 17.50 -37.56 -11.03
C ASN A 32 16.76 -37.97 -9.74
N PRO A 33 15.41 -37.88 -9.70
CA PRO A 33 14.63 -38.36 -8.57
C PRO A 33 14.85 -39.85 -8.25
N SER A 34 15.23 -40.63 -9.26
CA SER A 34 15.56 -42.05 -9.15
C SER A 34 16.86 -42.34 -8.37
N ASP A 35 17.77 -41.35 -8.24
CA ASP A 35 19.06 -41.53 -7.57
C ASP A 35 18.94 -41.51 -6.04
N ASP A 36 18.02 -40.71 -5.51
CA ASP A 36 17.72 -40.61 -4.08
C ASP A 36 16.32 -39.98 -3.94
N PRO A 37 15.24 -40.80 -3.94
CA PRO A 37 13.87 -40.29 -3.94
C PRO A 37 13.56 -39.50 -2.66
N ILE A 38 14.18 -39.82 -1.53
CA ILE A 38 13.98 -39.09 -0.26
C ILE A 38 14.59 -37.70 -0.36
N ALA A 39 15.82 -37.58 -0.84
CA ALA A 39 16.45 -36.28 -1.03
C ALA A 39 15.77 -35.46 -2.12
N ALA A 40 15.30 -36.10 -3.20
CA ALA A 40 14.52 -35.44 -4.25
C ALA A 40 13.20 -34.86 -3.71
N LEU A 41 12.45 -35.62 -2.90
CA LEU A 41 11.24 -35.13 -2.24
C LEU A 41 11.53 -33.95 -1.30
N ARG A 42 12.59 -34.03 -0.49
CA ARG A 42 13.01 -32.91 0.39
C ARG A 42 13.38 -31.67 -0.41
N ALA A 43 14.06 -31.83 -1.54
CA ALA A 43 14.41 -30.72 -2.42
C ALA A 43 13.17 -30.05 -3.03
N VAL A 44 12.15 -30.83 -3.41
CA VAL A 44 10.87 -30.30 -3.89
C VAL A 44 10.11 -29.54 -2.79
N VAL A 45 10.04 -30.07 -1.58
CA VAL A 45 9.39 -29.36 -0.46
C VAL A 45 10.13 -28.06 -0.14
N LEU A 46 11.46 -28.07 -0.18
CA LEU A 46 12.27 -26.87 0.02
C LEU A 46 12.03 -25.85 -1.10
N SER A 47 12.02 -26.25 -2.36
CA SER A 47 11.79 -25.33 -3.48
C SER A 47 10.38 -24.72 -3.45
N GLN A 48 9.36 -25.51 -3.08
CA GLN A 48 8.01 -25.00 -2.85
C GLN A 48 7.97 -23.99 -1.71
N THR A 49 8.67 -24.27 -0.60
CA THR A 49 8.77 -23.34 0.54
C THR A 49 9.46 -22.04 0.12
N GLN A 50 10.59 -22.13 -0.60
CA GLN A 50 11.30 -20.96 -1.12
C GLN A 50 10.44 -20.12 -2.08
N ALA A 51 9.68 -20.76 -2.96
CA ALA A 51 8.78 -20.07 -3.87
C ALA A 51 7.68 -19.32 -3.12
N ARG A 52 7.09 -19.97 -2.10
CA ARG A 52 6.08 -19.35 -1.23
C ARG A 52 6.67 -18.17 -0.45
N ASP A 53 7.84 -18.34 0.14
CA ASP A 53 8.51 -17.28 0.89
C ASP A 53 8.88 -16.09 0.00
N SER A 54 9.27 -16.37 -1.25
CA SER A 54 9.53 -15.33 -2.26
C SER A 54 8.27 -14.53 -2.61
N GLN A 55 7.10 -15.18 -2.71
CA GLN A 55 5.82 -14.49 -2.90
C GLN A 55 5.47 -13.60 -1.70
N PHE A 56 5.69 -14.07 -0.47
CA PHE A 56 5.48 -13.25 0.73
C PHE A 56 6.47 -12.09 0.83
N ALA A 57 7.73 -12.28 0.43
CA ALA A 57 8.71 -11.19 0.36
C ALA A 57 8.27 -10.10 -0.63
N LEU A 58 7.76 -10.48 -1.81
CA LEU A 58 7.18 -9.54 -2.77
C LEU A 58 5.96 -8.82 -2.19
N ALA A 59 5.03 -9.55 -1.56
CA ALA A 59 3.85 -8.97 -0.92
C ALA A 59 4.22 -7.94 0.16
N ARG A 60 5.22 -8.23 1.00
CA ARG A 60 5.76 -7.28 1.99
C ARG A 60 6.40 -6.06 1.35
N SER A 61 7.09 -6.25 0.22
CA SER A 61 7.69 -5.12 -0.52
C SER A 61 6.62 -4.17 -1.04
N PHE A 62 5.55 -4.68 -1.66
CA PHE A 62 4.40 -3.88 -2.08
C PHE A 62 3.72 -3.18 -0.90
N ALA A 63 3.52 -3.89 0.20
CA ALA A 63 2.97 -3.31 1.43
C ALA A 63 3.81 -2.13 1.93
N ASN A 64 5.13 -2.29 2.03
CA ASN A 64 6.03 -1.24 2.48
C ASN A 64 6.01 -0.03 1.54
N GLN A 65 5.95 -0.25 0.23
CA GLN A 65 5.89 0.84 -0.76
C GLN A 65 4.58 1.62 -0.64
N GLY A 66 3.45 0.91 -0.58
CA GLY A 66 2.12 1.53 -0.42
C GLY A 66 2.02 2.33 0.88
N LEU A 67 2.40 1.72 2.02
CA LEU A 67 2.38 2.38 3.32
C LEU A 67 3.35 3.56 3.41
N SER A 68 4.54 3.47 2.81
CA SER A 68 5.48 4.60 2.77
C SER A 68 4.92 5.78 1.98
N LEU A 69 4.24 5.51 0.86
CA LEU A 69 3.59 6.54 0.08
C LEU A 69 2.41 7.17 0.84
N GLU A 70 1.63 6.34 1.52
CA GLU A 70 0.53 6.80 2.39
C GLU A 70 1.05 7.72 3.49
N GLU A 71 2.08 7.30 4.23
CA GLU A 71 2.71 8.08 5.28
C GLU A 71 3.25 9.42 4.77
N SER A 72 3.96 9.42 3.63
CA SER A 72 4.46 10.64 3.02
C SER A 72 3.32 11.60 2.66
N THR A 73 2.22 11.07 2.11
CA THR A 73 1.05 11.87 1.76
C THR A 73 0.37 12.44 3.00
N LEU A 74 0.26 11.67 4.07
CA LEU A 74 -0.31 12.12 5.35
C LEU A 74 0.58 13.16 6.06
N SER A 75 1.90 13.06 5.91
CA SER A 75 2.83 14.10 6.36
C SER A 75 2.59 15.43 5.63
N ASP A 76 2.38 15.39 4.31
CA ASP A 76 2.05 16.58 3.52
C ASP A 76 0.69 17.16 3.90
N VAL A 77 -0.31 16.31 4.13
CA VAL A 77 -1.63 16.71 4.63
C VAL A 77 -1.49 17.42 5.99
N THR A 78 -0.71 16.86 6.90
CA THR A 78 -0.48 17.45 8.23
C THR A 78 0.15 18.83 8.12
N THR A 79 1.14 18.99 7.22
CA THR A 79 1.79 20.28 6.94
C THR A 79 0.81 21.30 6.37
N ALA A 80 -0.05 20.89 5.43
CA ALA A 80 -1.08 21.75 4.87
C ALA A 80 -2.12 22.18 5.93
N ILE A 81 -2.53 21.28 6.83
CA ILE A 81 -3.42 21.61 7.95
C ILE A 81 -2.76 22.63 8.90
N GLN A 82 -1.49 22.44 9.24
CA GLN A 82 -0.74 23.39 10.08
C GLN A 82 -0.65 24.78 9.43
N SER A 83 -0.45 24.83 8.10
CA SER A 83 -0.48 26.07 7.33
C SER A 83 -1.85 26.75 7.42
N ALA A 84 -2.94 25.99 7.18
CA ALA A 84 -4.30 26.52 7.33
C ALA A 84 -4.57 27.07 8.73
N GLN A 85 -4.12 26.38 9.79
CA GLN A 85 -4.27 26.88 11.17
C GLN A 85 -3.53 28.20 11.40
N SER A 86 -2.31 28.34 10.88
CA SER A 86 -1.56 29.60 10.96
C SER A 86 -2.26 30.75 10.22
N THR A 87 -2.78 30.48 9.02
CA THR A 87 -3.57 31.44 8.24
C THR A 87 -4.86 31.83 8.97
N LEU A 88 -5.57 30.88 9.59
CA LEU A 88 -6.77 31.14 10.39
C LEU A 88 -6.48 32.00 11.62
N ILE A 89 -5.40 31.73 12.35
CA ILE A 89 -4.99 32.55 13.50
C ILE A 89 -4.69 33.99 13.05
N SER A 90 -4.03 34.14 11.91
CA SER A 90 -3.73 35.46 11.32
C SER A 90 -5.01 36.19 10.90
N ALA A 91 -5.95 35.47 10.28
CA ALA A 91 -7.25 36.00 9.85
C ALA A 91 -8.19 36.34 11.02
N GLY A 92 -7.97 35.76 12.20
CA GLY A 92 -8.74 36.03 13.42
C GLY A 92 -8.39 37.35 14.12
N ASN A 93 -7.44 38.13 13.58
CA ASN A 93 -7.09 39.43 14.14
C ASN A 93 -8.20 40.47 13.90
N GLY A 94 -8.76 41.03 14.99
CA GLY A 94 -9.89 41.95 14.95
C GLY A 94 -9.62 43.32 14.28
N SER A 95 -8.37 43.64 13.97
CA SER A 95 -7.98 44.89 13.29
C SER A 95 -7.98 44.80 11.75
N LEU A 96 -8.33 43.64 11.17
CA LEU A 96 -8.33 43.44 9.72
C LEU A 96 -9.52 44.14 9.04
N ASN A 97 -9.28 44.69 7.84
CA ASN A 97 -10.34 45.19 6.97
C ASN A 97 -10.94 44.05 6.11
N ASP A 98 -11.96 44.36 5.31
CA ASP A 98 -12.64 43.37 4.47
C ASP A 98 -11.74 42.82 3.35
N ASP A 99 -10.86 43.65 2.77
CA ASP A 99 -9.93 43.24 1.71
C ASP A 99 -8.85 42.27 2.23
N ASP A 100 -8.37 42.49 3.45
CA ASP A 100 -7.43 41.60 4.13
C ASP A 100 -8.09 40.26 4.43
N ARG A 101 -9.34 40.27 4.91
CA ARG A 101 -10.13 39.04 5.13
C ARG A 101 -10.35 38.26 3.84
N ALA A 102 -10.68 38.94 2.74
CA ALA A 102 -10.85 38.31 1.43
C ALA A 102 -9.54 37.67 0.92
N SER A 103 -8.40 38.32 1.18
CA SER A 103 -7.08 37.77 0.84
C SER A 103 -6.76 36.50 1.63
N TYR A 104 -7.08 36.46 2.93
CA TYR A 104 -6.94 35.25 3.74
C TYR A 104 -7.90 34.14 3.33
N ALA A 105 -9.14 34.47 2.94
CA ALA A 105 -10.10 33.50 2.41
C ALA A 105 -9.54 32.81 1.15
N THR A 106 -8.97 33.58 0.23
CA THR A 106 -8.33 33.04 -0.99
C THR A 106 -7.15 32.10 -0.66
N GLN A 107 -6.35 32.44 0.35
CA GLN A 107 -5.27 31.55 0.81
C GLN A 107 -5.82 30.23 1.38
N LEU A 108 -6.88 30.29 2.19
CA LEU A 108 -7.52 29.11 2.75
C LEU A 108 -8.17 28.23 1.68
N GLU A 109 -8.77 28.82 0.65
CA GLU A 109 -9.26 28.10 -0.53
C GLU A 109 -8.13 27.36 -1.26
N GLY A 110 -6.96 28.00 -1.39
CA GLY A 110 -5.75 27.37 -1.93
C GLY A 110 -5.32 26.16 -1.11
N VAL A 111 -5.27 26.28 0.22
CA VAL A 111 -4.93 25.15 1.10
C VAL A 111 -5.98 24.05 1.04
N ARG A 112 -7.27 24.38 0.97
CA ARG A 112 -8.36 23.41 0.76
C ARG A 112 -8.17 22.63 -0.54
N SER A 113 -7.85 23.31 -1.63
CA SER A 113 -7.56 22.66 -2.93
C SER A 113 -6.34 21.74 -2.84
N GLN A 114 -5.28 22.16 -2.16
CA GLN A 114 -4.11 21.33 -1.90
C GLN A 114 -4.48 20.06 -1.12
N LEU A 115 -5.27 20.19 -0.04
CA LEU A 115 -5.73 19.04 0.75
C LEU A 115 -6.58 18.07 -0.08
N LEU A 116 -7.47 18.59 -0.92
CA LEU A 116 -8.29 17.76 -1.82
C LEU A 116 -7.43 17.00 -2.85
N ASN A 117 -6.37 17.64 -3.36
CA ASN A 117 -5.42 16.98 -4.26
C ASN A 117 -4.64 15.88 -3.54
N LEU A 118 -4.18 16.12 -2.32
CA LEU A 118 -3.49 15.11 -1.50
C LEU A 118 -4.41 13.94 -1.13
N ALA A 119 -5.67 14.22 -0.81
CA ALA A 119 -6.69 13.20 -0.53
C ALA A 119 -7.04 12.36 -1.78
N ASN A 120 -6.75 12.88 -2.97
CA ASN A 120 -6.90 12.19 -4.26
C ASN A 120 -5.54 11.75 -4.85
N SER A 121 -4.50 11.62 -4.01
CA SER A 121 -3.19 11.11 -4.43
C SER A 121 -3.28 9.70 -5.04
N LYS A 122 -2.40 9.45 -6.02
CA LYS A 122 -2.31 8.19 -6.76
C LYS A 122 -0.98 7.50 -6.51
N ASP A 123 -0.98 6.18 -6.60
CA ASP A 123 0.23 5.38 -6.65
C ASP A 123 0.91 5.42 -8.03
N GLY A 124 2.08 4.78 -8.14
CA GLY A 124 2.82 4.67 -9.40
C GLY A 124 2.10 3.89 -10.51
N ASN A 125 1.00 3.21 -10.19
CA ASN A 125 0.14 2.48 -11.10
C ASN A 125 -1.13 3.26 -11.48
N GLY A 126 -1.29 4.49 -10.97
CA GLY A 126 -2.42 5.37 -11.25
C GLY A 126 -3.66 5.11 -10.37
N ARG A 127 -3.56 4.26 -9.35
CA ARG A 127 -4.64 3.92 -8.43
C ARG A 127 -4.72 4.92 -7.29
N TYR A 128 -5.94 5.32 -6.93
CA TYR A 128 -6.15 6.25 -5.81
C TYR A 128 -5.86 5.59 -4.47
N LEU A 129 -5.00 6.24 -3.67
CA LEU A 129 -4.47 5.68 -2.42
C LEU A 129 -5.56 5.49 -1.35
N PHE A 130 -6.45 6.48 -1.21
CA PHE A 130 -7.48 6.52 -0.18
C PHE A 130 -8.85 6.01 -0.65
N ALA A 131 -8.92 5.32 -1.79
CA ALA A 131 -10.16 4.81 -2.36
C ALA A 131 -10.48 3.35 -1.96
N GLY A 132 -9.62 2.70 -1.17
CA GLY A 132 -9.77 1.29 -0.85
C GLY A 132 -9.73 0.42 -2.11
N TYR A 133 -10.59 -0.60 -2.18
CA TYR A 133 -10.69 -1.46 -3.37
C TYR A 133 -11.26 -0.75 -4.62
N GLU A 134 -11.93 0.41 -4.47
CA GLU A 134 -12.50 1.21 -5.57
C GLU A 134 -11.47 2.19 -6.16
N SER A 135 -10.27 1.70 -6.45
CA SER A 135 -9.10 2.54 -6.76
C SER A 135 -9.07 3.18 -8.16
N ASP A 136 -10.07 2.91 -9.00
CA ASP A 136 -10.17 3.40 -10.38
C ASP A 136 -10.84 4.78 -10.49
N LYS A 137 -11.45 5.26 -9.41
CA LYS A 137 -12.19 6.54 -9.37
C LYS A 137 -11.68 7.44 -8.25
N PRO A 138 -11.73 8.78 -8.42
CA PRO A 138 -11.33 9.70 -7.37
C PRO A 138 -12.19 9.50 -6.11
N PRO A 139 -11.57 9.24 -4.95
CA PRO A 139 -12.29 9.02 -3.70
C PRO A 139 -12.99 10.27 -3.20
N PHE A 140 -12.45 11.46 -3.45
CA PHE A 140 -13.04 12.73 -3.02
C PHE A 140 -13.44 13.57 -4.21
N THR A 141 -14.72 13.96 -4.25
CA THR A 141 -15.30 14.80 -5.30
C THR A 141 -16.01 16.00 -4.68
N GLU A 142 -16.02 17.12 -5.38
CA GLU A 142 -16.72 18.33 -4.96
C GLU A 142 -18.07 18.44 -5.69
N ASP A 143 -19.15 18.57 -4.91
CA ASP A 143 -20.50 18.85 -5.42
C ASP A 143 -20.61 20.32 -5.87
N ALA A 144 -21.63 20.65 -6.69
CA ALA A 144 -22.00 21.99 -7.09
C ALA A 144 -22.26 22.96 -5.90
N SER A 145 -22.51 22.43 -4.71
CA SER A 145 -22.61 23.20 -3.46
C SER A 145 -21.26 23.50 -2.78
N GLY A 146 -20.14 23.02 -3.33
CA GLY A 146 -18.82 23.12 -2.72
C GLY A 146 -18.57 22.11 -1.60
N LYS A 147 -19.46 21.12 -1.44
CA LYS A 147 -19.33 20.04 -0.47
C LYS A 147 -18.43 18.93 -0.99
N ILE A 148 -17.47 18.49 -0.18
CA ILE A 148 -16.65 17.31 -0.48
C ILE A 148 -17.42 16.03 -0.12
N ILE A 149 -17.53 15.11 -1.07
CA ILE A 149 -18.19 13.82 -0.95
C ILE A 149 -17.17 12.71 -1.15
N TYR A 150 -17.10 11.78 -0.20
CA TYR A 150 -16.34 10.55 -0.32
C TYR A 150 -17.13 9.51 -1.11
N SER A 151 -16.57 9.03 -2.22
CA SER A 151 -17.13 8.01 -3.10
C SER A 151 -16.21 6.78 -3.26
N GLY A 152 -15.23 6.62 -2.36
CA GLY A 152 -14.36 5.45 -2.32
C GLY A 152 -14.97 4.26 -1.57
N GLY A 153 -14.23 3.14 -1.54
CA GLY A 153 -14.63 1.94 -0.81
C GLY A 153 -14.53 2.11 0.72
N SER A 154 -15.35 1.37 1.46
CA SER A 154 -15.31 1.34 2.93
C SER A 154 -14.27 0.37 3.50
N ASP A 155 -13.78 -0.55 2.68
CA ASP A 155 -12.95 -1.65 3.11
C ASP A 155 -11.48 -1.35 2.83
N ALA A 156 -10.66 -1.47 3.89
CA ALA A 156 -9.22 -1.30 3.79
C ALA A 156 -8.60 -2.45 2.99
N ILE A 157 -7.54 -2.14 2.22
CA ILE A 157 -6.86 -3.15 1.41
C ILE A 157 -6.04 -4.02 2.35
N THR A 158 -6.22 -5.33 2.28
CA THR A 158 -5.45 -6.29 3.09
C THR A 158 -4.63 -7.23 2.23
N GLN A 159 -3.45 -7.60 2.72
CA GLN A 159 -2.50 -8.47 2.02
C GLN A 159 -1.95 -9.52 2.97
N LYS A 160 -1.90 -10.78 2.52
CA LYS A 160 -1.17 -11.83 3.23
C LYS A 160 0.33 -11.59 3.09
N VAL A 161 0.98 -11.41 4.23
CA VAL A 161 2.43 -11.22 4.34
C VAL A 161 3.12 -12.44 4.93
N ASP A 162 2.36 -13.41 5.42
CA ASP A 162 2.83 -14.72 5.86
C ASP A 162 1.70 -15.75 5.64
N SER A 163 2.04 -17.02 5.78
CA SER A 163 1.12 -18.15 5.81
C SER A 163 -0.05 -17.98 6.79
N GLU A 164 0.19 -17.34 7.94
CA GLU A 164 -0.80 -17.14 9.00
C GLU A 164 -1.13 -15.67 9.28
N ARG A 165 -0.46 -14.71 8.62
CA ARG A 165 -0.59 -13.28 8.91
C ARG A 165 -1.08 -12.49 7.71
N THR A 166 -2.15 -11.73 7.95
CA THR A 166 -2.69 -10.74 7.02
C THR A 166 -2.47 -9.36 7.62
N MET A 167 -2.10 -8.40 6.78
CA MET A 167 -1.82 -7.02 7.18
C MET A 167 -2.62 -6.05 6.32
N THR A 168 -3.09 -4.96 6.91
CA THR A 168 -3.67 -3.85 6.16
C THR A 168 -2.56 -3.08 5.45
N VAL A 169 -2.71 -2.84 4.15
CA VAL A 169 -1.70 -2.22 3.28
C VAL A 169 -2.19 -0.95 2.60
N GLY A 170 -3.41 -0.52 2.92
CA GLY A 170 -3.95 0.76 2.50
C GLY A 170 -5.23 1.08 3.27
N HIS A 171 -5.31 2.29 3.82
CA HIS A 171 -6.50 2.76 4.53
C HIS A 171 -7.43 3.55 3.62
N THR A 172 -8.71 3.56 3.98
CA THR A 172 -9.75 4.26 3.22
C THR A 172 -9.87 5.71 3.68
N GLY A 173 -10.18 6.60 2.75
CA GLY A 173 -10.27 8.04 3.01
C GLY A 173 -11.33 8.40 4.05
N ASN A 174 -12.44 7.66 4.13
CA ASN A 174 -13.42 7.86 5.21
C ASN A 174 -12.84 7.54 6.60
N SER A 175 -11.96 6.54 6.72
CA SER A 175 -11.34 6.19 8.01
C SER A 175 -10.34 7.25 8.47
N ILE A 176 -9.65 7.91 7.52
CA ILE A 176 -8.62 8.92 7.82
C ILE A 176 -9.23 10.31 7.98
N PHE A 177 -9.98 10.77 6.97
CA PHE A 177 -10.39 12.17 6.85
C PHE A 177 -11.75 12.44 7.49
N ASP A 178 -12.63 11.45 7.60
CA ASP A 178 -14.00 11.63 8.10
C ASP A 178 -14.16 11.33 9.60
N GLN A 179 -13.15 10.74 10.25
CA GLN A 179 -13.16 10.53 11.70
C GLN A 179 -12.87 11.81 12.51
N LEU A 180 -12.43 12.88 11.86
CA LEU A 180 -12.03 14.15 12.49
C LEU A 180 -13.20 15.11 12.73
N THR A 181 -14.45 14.63 12.87
CA THR A 181 -15.63 15.51 12.91
C THR A 181 -15.64 16.45 14.14
N SER A 182 -15.16 17.67 13.91
CA SER A 182 -15.69 18.96 14.34
C SER A 182 -15.89 19.22 15.85
N ASN A 183 -14.87 19.84 16.47
CA ASN A 183 -15.04 20.66 17.68
C ASN A 183 -15.43 22.10 17.31
N ALA A 184 -16.22 22.31 16.25
CA ALA A 184 -16.60 23.66 15.83
C ALA A 184 -17.40 24.34 16.96
N LYS A 185 -16.85 25.44 17.50
CA LYS A 185 -17.58 26.28 18.45
C LYS A 185 -18.76 26.91 17.70
N PRO A 186 -19.99 26.88 18.26
CA PRO A 186 -21.15 27.55 17.68
C PRO A 186 -20.87 29.03 17.42
N GLU A 187 -21.44 29.57 16.35
CA GLU A 187 -21.34 31.00 16.03
C GLU A 187 -22.02 31.84 17.13
N PRO A 188 -21.63 33.11 17.32
CA PRO A 188 -22.17 33.98 18.38
C PRO A 188 -23.69 34.21 18.33
N ASP A 189 -24.33 33.92 17.20
CA ASP A 189 -25.79 34.01 17.01
C ASP A 189 -26.55 32.76 17.48
N GLY A 190 -25.84 31.76 18.03
CA GLY A 190 -26.41 30.50 18.47
C GLY A 190 -26.76 29.55 17.33
N SER A 191 -26.40 29.87 16.09
CA SER A 191 -26.46 28.92 14.98
C SER A 191 -25.37 27.87 15.14
N ALA A 192 -25.69 26.63 14.77
CA ALA A 192 -24.70 25.57 14.70
C ALA A 192 -23.63 26.00 13.70
N SER A 193 -22.37 26.12 14.14
CA SER A 193 -21.25 26.29 13.22
C SER A 193 -21.31 25.12 12.25
N GLN A 194 -21.36 25.43 10.94
CA GLN A 194 -21.77 24.51 9.88
C GLN A 194 -21.16 23.14 10.12
N THR A 195 -21.99 22.26 10.67
CA THR A 195 -21.56 20.98 11.18
C THR A 195 -21.14 20.18 9.96
N ASN A 196 -20.01 19.48 10.09
CA ASN A 196 -19.44 18.61 9.08
C ASN A 196 -20.56 17.97 8.22
N PRO A 197 -20.65 18.25 6.91
CA PRO A 197 -21.82 17.90 6.12
C PRO A 197 -21.92 16.38 5.84
N VAL A 198 -21.13 15.55 6.51
CA VAL A 198 -20.99 14.11 6.24
C VAL A 198 -21.97 13.24 7.05
N ARG A 199 -22.83 13.83 7.88
CA ARG A 199 -23.83 13.05 8.61
C ARG A 199 -25.20 13.69 8.59
N TYR A 200 -26.04 13.32 7.63
CA TYR A 200 -27.48 13.11 7.86
C TYR A 200 -28.09 12.29 6.70
N ALA A 201 -28.30 10.99 6.94
CA ALA A 201 -29.36 10.20 6.32
C ALA A 201 -29.65 9.01 7.26
N GLY A 202 -30.72 9.15 8.03
CA GLY A 202 -31.25 8.21 9.01
C GLY A 202 -32.43 8.86 9.70
#